data_AF-A0A9D1DGF2-F1
#
_entry.id   AF-A0A9D1DGF2-F1
#
_cell.length_a   1.000
_cell.length_b   1.000
_cell.length_c   1.000
_cell.angle_alpha   90.00
_cell.angle_beta   90.00
_cell.angle_gamma   90.00
#
_symmetry.space_group_name_H-M   'P 1'
#
loop_
_entity.id
_entity.type
_entity.pdbx_description
1 polymer ?
#
loop_
_entity_poly.entity_id
_entity_poly.type
_entity_poly.pdbx_seq_one_letter_code
_entity_poly.pdbx_strand_id
1 'polypeptide(L)'
;MTEFEYDCMQKKLLGRSAWRRVGARRGVTLPSDALDPRQLEQRNGPCRVYRLGRPMTMSQFEAMPRDLQRAYFQRLRQRGGSEEAVGRMLGIGRRRLRQLQERCRVEFDRPDQAAWQAFLEEEEA
;
A
#
# COMPACT_ATOMS: atom_id res chain seq x y z
N MET A 1 -63.19 14.39 -2.52
CA MET A 1 -62.13 13.39 -2.27
C MET A 1 -62.72 12.03 -2.52
N THR A 2 -62.20 11.31 -3.51
CA THR A 2 -62.56 9.91 -3.76
C THR A 2 -61.88 9.00 -2.74
N GLU A 3 -62.40 7.79 -2.55
CA GLU A 3 -61.81 6.80 -1.63
C GLU A 3 -60.35 6.47 -1.99
N PHE A 4 -60.04 6.44 -3.28
CA PHE A 4 -58.68 6.26 -3.79
C PHE A 4 -57.75 7.43 -3.42
N GLU A 5 -58.21 8.67 -3.57
CA GLU A 5 -57.44 9.85 -3.17
C GLU A 5 -57.15 9.87 -1.66
N TYR A 6 -58.12 9.44 -0.87
CA TYR A 6 -57.99 9.34 0.59
C TYR A 6 -56.98 8.27 1.00
N ASP A 7 -57.03 7.08 0.39
CA ASP A 7 -56.07 6.00 0.63
C ASP A 7 -54.64 6.38 0.21
N CYS A 8 -54.48 7.03 -0.95
CA CYS A 8 -53.19 7.58 -1.38
C CYS A 8 -52.64 8.61 -0.38
N MET A 9 -53.48 9.49 0.15
CA MET A 9 -53.10 10.48 1.15
C MET A 9 -52.65 9.82 2.45
N GLN A 10 -53.41 8.84 2.95
CA GLN A 10 -53.09 8.09 4.18
C GLN A 10 -51.76 7.35 4.08
N LYS A 11 -51.53 6.63 2.97
CA LYS A 11 -50.26 5.92 2.71
C LYS A 11 -49.07 6.87 2.67
N LYS A 12 -49.23 8.05 2.05
CA LYS A 12 -48.19 9.08 1.96
C LYS A 12 -47.86 9.71 3.32
N LEU A 13 -48.88 9.95 4.15
CA LEU A 13 -48.71 10.40 5.54
C LEU A 13 -48.00 9.35 6.39
N LEU A 14 -48.41 8.08 6.27
CA LEU A 14 -47.81 6.97 7.00
C LEU A 14 -46.31 6.82 6.67
N GLY A 15 -45.96 6.84 5.37
CA GLY A 15 -44.58 6.77 4.89
C GLY A 15 -43.72 7.94 5.41
N ARG A 16 -44.25 9.17 5.38
CA ARG A 16 -43.58 10.34 5.96
C ARG A 16 -43.36 10.21 7.48
N SER A 17 -44.31 9.60 8.20
CA SER A 17 -44.20 9.39 9.65
C SER A 17 -43.19 8.28 10.02
N ALA A 18 -43.10 7.23 9.20
CA ALA A 18 -42.18 6.12 9.40
C ALA A 18 -40.73 6.59 9.25
N TRP A 19 -40.44 7.44 8.27
CA TRP A 19 -39.12 8.01 8.06
C TRP A 19 -38.65 8.88 9.25
N ARG A 20 -39.58 9.52 9.98
CA ARG A 20 -39.28 10.26 11.22
C ARG A 20 -39.05 9.35 12.44
N ARG A 21 -39.64 8.14 12.45
CA ARG A 21 -39.49 7.14 13.54
C ARG A 21 -38.19 6.35 13.43
N VAL A 22 -37.72 6.07 12.21
CA VAL A 22 -36.38 5.55 11.95
C VAL A 22 -35.36 6.70 11.96
N GLY A 23 -35.52 7.59 12.95
CA GLY A 23 -34.84 8.88 13.09
C GLY A 23 -33.39 8.77 12.63
N ALA A 24 -33.02 9.69 11.73
CA ALA A 24 -31.67 9.87 11.18
C ALA A 24 -30.64 9.19 12.06
N ARG A 25 -30.13 8.03 11.59
CA ARG A 25 -29.23 7.12 12.32
C ARG A 25 -28.43 7.92 13.34
N ARG A 26 -28.75 7.80 14.63
CA ARG A 26 -28.00 8.49 15.69
C ARG A 26 -26.54 8.18 15.43
N GLY A 27 -25.76 9.19 15.04
CA GLY A 27 -24.35 9.01 14.72
C GLY A 27 -23.69 8.36 15.92
N VAL A 28 -23.24 7.13 15.77
CA VAL A 28 -22.47 6.47 16.82
C VAL A 28 -21.06 7.02 16.70
N THR A 29 -20.64 7.80 17.69
CA THR A 29 -19.27 8.31 17.77
C THR A 29 -18.40 7.24 18.40
N LEU A 30 -17.33 6.85 17.71
CA LEU A 30 -16.30 6.01 18.30
C LEU A 30 -15.37 6.88 19.15
N PRO A 31 -14.79 6.36 20.24
CA PRO A 31 -13.77 7.09 21.00
C PRO A 31 -12.56 7.52 20.16
N SER A 32 -12.36 6.89 18.99
CA SER A 32 -11.34 7.28 18.02
C SER A 32 -11.65 8.56 17.23
N ASP A 33 -12.92 8.96 17.15
CA ASP A 33 -13.36 10.07 16.29
C ASP A 33 -13.03 11.44 16.91
N ALA A 34 -12.75 11.47 18.22
CA ALA A 34 -12.33 12.65 18.97
C ALA A 34 -10.80 12.75 19.12
N LEU A 35 -10.04 11.87 18.47
CA LEU A 35 -8.58 11.91 18.56
C LEU A 35 -7.99 13.03 17.70
N ASP A 36 -7.10 13.80 18.30
CA ASP A 36 -6.28 14.78 17.59
C ASP A 36 -5.30 14.06 16.63
N PRO A 37 -4.86 14.66 15.50
CA PRO A 37 -3.91 14.02 14.59
C PRO A 37 -2.64 13.53 15.29
N ARG A 38 -2.16 14.22 16.34
CA ARG A 38 -0.99 13.78 17.13
C ARG A 38 -1.28 12.50 17.91
N GLN A 39 -2.48 12.36 18.45
CA GLN A 39 -2.90 11.15 19.16
C GLN A 39 -3.10 9.99 18.20
N LEU A 40 -3.60 10.25 16.99
CA LEU A 40 -3.69 9.24 15.92
C LEU A 40 -2.30 8.76 15.49
N GLU A 41 -1.34 9.68 15.33
CA GLU A 41 0.04 9.33 14.99
C GLU A 41 0.72 8.52 16.11
N GLN A 42 0.54 8.93 17.38
CA GLN A 42 1.07 8.20 18.53
C GLN A 42 0.47 6.79 18.65
N ARG A 43 -0.82 6.63 18.33
CA ARG A 43 -1.50 5.32 18.33
C ARG A 43 -0.91 4.36 17.29
N ASN A 44 -0.49 4.86 16.13
CA ASN A 44 0.02 4.03 15.04
C ASN A 44 1.48 3.58 15.24
N GLY A 45 2.18 4.10 16.26
CA GLY A 45 3.58 3.79 16.53
C GLY A 45 4.52 4.34 15.44
N PRO A 46 5.82 3.99 15.48
CA PRO A 46 6.78 4.49 14.51
C PRO A 46 6.51 3.93 13.11
N CYS A 47 5.97 4.78 12.23
CA CYS A 47 5.78 4.49 10.81
C CYS A 47 7.13 4.53 10.07
N ARG A 48 7.50 3.43 9.40
CA ARG A 48 8.68 3.36 8.53
C ARG A 48 8.26 3.33 7.08
N VAL A 49 8.82 4.24 6.27
CA VAL A 49 8.55 4.32 4.83
C VAL A 49 9.72 3.71 4.06
N TYR A 50 9.43 2.69 3.25
CA TYR A 50 10.43 2.02 2.41
C TYR A 50 10.16 2.29 0.93
N ARG A 51 11.13 2.87 0.23
CA ARG A 51 11.00 3.23 -1.19
C ARG A 51 11.49 2.09 -2.07
N LEU A 52 10.61 1.13 -2.35
CA LEU A 52 10.91 -0.03 -3.19
C LEU A 52 11.06 0.27 -4.69
N GLY A 53 10.74 1.49 -5.11
CA GLY A 53 10.79 1.93 -6.51
C GLY A 53 12.09 2.63 -6.88
N ARG A 54 13.06 2.73 -5.96
CA ARG A 54 14.35 3.38 -6.20
C ARG A 54 15.51 2.42 -5.95
N PRO A 55 16.66 2.64 -6.60
CA PRO A 55 17.89 1.97 -6.19
C PRO A 55 18.20 2.28 -4.73
N MET A 56 18.74 1.30 -4.01
CA MET A 56 19.07 1.44 -2.59
C MET A 56 20.38 0.72 -2.27
N THR A 57 21.04 1.15 -1.21
CA THR A 57 22.26 0.51 -0.71
C THR A 57 21.95 -0.74 0.10
N MET A 58 22.96 -1.60 0.30
CA MET A 58 22.79 -2.83 1.09
C MET A 58 22.32 -2.56 2.53
N SER A 59 22.76 -1.48 3.16
CA SER A 59 22.35 -1.13 4.53
C SER A 59 20.85 -0.83 4.62
N GLN A 60 20.32 -0.10 3.62
CA GLN A 60 18.89 0.17 3.50
C GLN A 60 18.11 -1.12 3.23
N PHE A 61 18.65 -2.01 2.41
CA PHE A 61 18.04 -3.31 2.13
C PHE A 61 17.96 -4.20 3.37
N GLU A 62 19.01 -4.28 4.18
CA GLU A 62 19.03 -5.10 5.41
C GLU A 62 18.12 -4.55 6.51
N ALA A 63 17.90 -3.22 6.54
CA ALA A 63 16.95 -2.60 7.46
C ALA A 63 15.49 -2.98 7.18
N MET A 64 15.18 -3.45 5.96
CA MET A 64 13.82 -3.86 5.60
C MET A 64 13.44 -5.23 6.18
N PRO A 65 12.14 -5.43 6.53
CA PRO A 65 11.57 -6.75 6.78
C PRO A 65 11.78 -7.71 5.60
N ARG A 66 11.82 -9.01 5.89
CA ARG A 66 12.08 -10.06 4.89
C ARG A 66 11.09 -10.06 3.73
N ASP A 67 9.82 -9.77 3.99
CA ASP A 67 8.79 -9.73 2.95
C ASP A 67 9.02 -8.57 1.97
N LEU A 68 9.43 -7.40 2.50
CA LEU A 68 9.76 -6.24 1.67
C LEU A 68 11.05 -6.43 0.88
N GLN A 69 12.04 -7.12 1.45
CA GLN A 69 13.26 -7.51 0.73
C GLN A 69 12.93 -8.41 -0.47
N ARG A 70 12.03 -9.39 -0.27
CA ARG A 70 11.55 -10.25 -1.35
C ARG A 70 10.80 -9.46 -2.42
N ALA A 71 9.88 -8.58 -2.01
CA ALA A 71 9.15 -7.72 -2.93
C ALA A 71 10.09 -6.79 -3.73
N TYR A 72 11.14 -6.28 -3.07
CA TYR A 72 12.15 -5.47 -3.73
C TYR A 72 12.89 -6.25 -4.82
N PHE A 73 13.40 -7.44 -4.52
CA PHE A 73 14.09 -8.27 -5.50
C PHE A 73 13.20 -8.66 -6.68
N GLN A 74 11.92 -8.93 -6.44
CA GLN A 74 10.95 -9.17 -7.51
C GLN A 74 10.80 -7.95 -8.42
N ARG A 75 10.75 -6.73 -7.85
CA ARG A 75 10.71 -5.50 -8.65
C ARG A 75 11.99 -5.26 -9.44
N LEU A 76 13.16 -5.52 -8.85
CA LEU A 76 14.43 -5.42 -9.57
C LEU A 76 14.47 -6.36 -10.77
N ARG A 77 13.97 -7.59 -10.62
CA ARG A 77 13.81 -8.54 -11.73
C ARG A 77 12.88 -8.00 -12.81
N GLN A 78 11.73 -7.44 -12.42
CA GLN A 78 10.77 -6.84 -13.36
C GLN A 78 11.33 -5.63 -14.11
N ARG A 79 12.24 -4.86 -13.48
CA ARG A 79 12.96 -3.73 -14.08
C ARG A 79 14.19 -4.16 -14.88
N GLY A 80 14.37 -5.45 -15.15
CA GLY A 80 15.46 -5.95 -15.99
C GLY A 80 16.81 -6.10 -15.29
N GLY A 81 16.85 -6.13 -13.95
CA GLY A 81 18.08 -6.28 -13.19
C GLY A 81 18.77 -7.62 -13.45
N SER A 82 20.07 -7.57 -13.79
CA SER A 82 20.95 -8.74 -13.85
C SER A 82 21.66 -8.98 -12.51
N GLU A 83 22.16 -10.20 -12.26
CA GLU A 83 22.95 -10.48 -11.04
C GLU A 83 24.13 -9.51 -10.87
N GLU A 84 24.82 -9.19 -11.97
CA GLU A 84 25.95 -8.27 -11.92
C GLU A 84 25.51 -6.84 -11.62
N ALA A 85 24.44 -6.37 -12.27
CA ALA A 85 23.97 -5.01 -12.12
C ALA A 85 23.37 -4.76 -10.73
N VAL A 86 22.57 -5.72 -10.23
CA VAL A 86 22.02 -5.67 -8.86
C VAL A 86 23.13 -5.78 -7.83
N GLY A 87 24.12 -6.65 -8.04
CA GLY A 87 25.30 -6.76 -7.18
C GLY A 87 26.09 -5.45 -7.09
N ARG A 88 26.33 -4.80 -8.24
CA ARG A 88 26.99 -3.47 -8.30
C ARG A 88 26.17 -2.40 -7.60
N MET A 89 24.86 -2.33 -7.84
CA MET A 89 23.95 -1.36 -7.20
C MET A 89 23.96 -1.51 -5.67
N LEU A 90 23.87 -2.73 -5.16
CA LEU A 90 23.91 -3.00 -3.72
C LEU A 90 25.32 -2.88 -3.13
N GLY A 91 26.38 -2.85 -3.95
CA GLY A 91 27.77 -2.86 -3.50
C GLY A 91 28.23 -4.21 -2.91
N ILE A 92 27.66 -5.32 -3.40
CA ILE A 92 27.95 -6.67 -2.88
C ILE A 92 28.51 -7.60 -3.96
N GLY A 93 29.35 -8.55 -3.54
CA GLY A 93 29.88 -9.60 -4.41
C GLY A 93 28.84 -10.67 -4.76
N ARG A 94 29.07 -11.39 -5.88
CA ARG A 94 28.17 -12.43 -6.42
C ARG A 94 27.77 -13.50 -5.40
N ARG A 95 28.70 -13.94 -4.54
CA ARG A 95 28.41 -14.95 -3.50
C ARG A 95 27.32 -14.50 -2.52
N ARG A 96 27.41 -13.25 -2.05
CA ARG A 96 26.42 -12.68 -1.11
C ARG A 96 25.08 -12.47 -1.81
N LEU A 97 25.10 -12.04 -3.07
CA LEU A 97 23.88 -11.91 -3.86
C LEU A 97 23.15 -13.25 -4.02
N ARG A 98 23.86 -14.34 -4.34
CA ARG A 98 23.26 -15.69 -4.45
C ARG A 98 22.59 -16.15 -3.15
N GLN A 99 23.24 -15.93 -2.01
CA GLN A 99 22.62 -16.24 -0.71
C GLN A 99 21.32 -15.45 -0.48
N LEU A 100 21.26 -14.20 -0.94
CA LEU A 100 20.05 -13.38 -0.86
C LEU A 100 18.99 -13.83 -1.86
N GLN A 101 19.37 -14.24 -3.08
CA GLN A 101 18.45 -14.80 -4.08
C GLN A 101 17.80 -16.08 -3.56
N GLU A 102 18.57 -16.99 -2.96
CA GLU A 102 18.05 -18.20 -2.31
C GLU A 102 17.11 -17.85 -1.15
N ARG A 103 17.49 -16.89 -0.30
CA ARG A 103 16.68 -16.44 0.84
C ARG A 103 15.35 -15.80 0.40
N CYS A 104 15.39 -14.95 -0.63
CA CYS A 104 14.22 -14.25 -1.16
C CYS A 104 13.44 -15.10 -2.17
N ARG A 105 14.01 -16.21 -2.64
CA ARG A 105 13.46 -17.08 -3.70
C ARG A 105 13.16 -16.30 -4.98
N VAL A 106 14.14 -15.51 -5.43
CA VAL A 106 14.05 -14.72 -6.66
C VAL A 106 15.33 -14.91 -7.48
N GLU A 107 15.16 -15.32 -8.73
CA GLU A 107 16.25 -15.48 -9.70
C GLU A 107 16.19 -14.35 -10.74
N PHE A 108 17.35 -13.90 -11.21
CA PHE A 108 17.48 -12.85 -12.22
C PHE A 108 17.78 -13.51 -13.58
N ASP A 109 16.73 -13.98 -14.24
CA ASP A 109 16.78 -14.84 -15.43
C ASP A 109 16.66 -14.09 -16.76
N ARG A 110 16.04 -12.90 -16.77
CA ARG A 110 15.80 -12.10 -17.98
C ARG A 110 16.22 -10.65 -17.77
N PRO A 111 17.52 -10.34 -17.94
CA PRO A 111 17.98 -8.97 -17.82
C PRO A 111 17.52 -8.13 -19.02
N ASP A 112 17.07 -6.92 -18.74
CA ASP A 112 16.76 -5.89 -19.73
C ASP A 112 17.58 -4.65 -19.37
N GLN A 113 18.64 -4.42 -20.13
CA GLN A 113 19.59 -3.36 -19.83
C GLN A 113 18.99 -1.97 -20.02
N ALA A 114 18.06 -1.78 -20.97
CA ALA A 114 17.43 -0.48 -21.20
C ALA A 114 16.47 -0.12 -20.07
N ALA A 115 15.63 -1.07 -19.66
CA ALA A 115 14.75 -0.90 -18.50
C ALA A 115 15.54 -0.67 -17.21
N TRP A 116 16.69 -1.34 -17.07
CA TRP A 116 17.56 -1.19 -15.90
C TRP A 116 18.22 0.20 -15.84
N GLN A 117 18.70 0.74 -16.96
CA GLN A 117 19.26 2.10 -16.98
C GLN A 117 18.20 3.15 -16.63
N ALA A 118 17.00 3.05 -17.21
CA ALA A 118 15.90 3.96 -16.88
C ALA A 118 15.54 3.93 -15.38
N PHE A 119 15.62 2.76 -14.75
CA PHE A 119 15.40 2.62 -13.30
C PHE A 119 16.50 3.29 -12.45
N LEU A 120 17.74 3.31 -12.92
CA LEU A 120 18.83 4.02 -12.24
C LEU A 120 18.71 5.53 -12.42
N GLU A 121 18.32 5.99 -13.60
CA GLU A 121 18.11 7.41 -13.90
C GLU A 121 16.90 8.01 -13.16
N GLU A 122 15.90 7.21 -12.79
CA GLU A 122 14.80 7.60 -11.88
C GLU A 122 15.28 8.08 -10.49
N GLU A 123 16.57 7.92 -10.14
CA GLU A 123 17.16 8.46 -8.92
C GLU A 123 17.49 9.97 -9.01
N GLU A 124 17.78 10.48 -10.21
CA GLU A 124 18.22 11.88 -10.43
C GLU A 124 17.05 12.88 -10.63
N ALA A 125 15.81 12.39 -10.68
CA ALA A 125 14.57 13.17 -10.81
C ALA A 125 13.76 13.28 -9.50
#